data_AF-A0A7K2ZEE8-F1
#
_entry.id   AF-A0A7K2ZEE8-F1
#
_cell.length_a   1.000
_cell.length_b   1.000
_cell.length_c   1.000
_cell.angle_alpha   90.00
_cell.angle_beta   90.00
_cell.angle_gamma   90.00
#
_symmetry.space_group_name_H-M   'P 1'
#
loop_
_entity.id
_entity.type
_entity.pdbx_description
1 polymer ?
#
loop_
_entity_poly.entity_id
_entity_poly.type
_entity_poly.pdbx_seq_one_letter_code
_entity_poly.pdbx_strand_id
1 'polypeptide(L)'
;AQGRTGMTSAPLLDASLADALPAPTLIVHGPDDTIAPWGPSRALAARRPDLVSLHSVPQAPHASMWNADPGRYEETLRRFLTPLM
;
A
#
# COMPACT_ATOMS: atom_id res chain seq x y z
N ALA A 1 13.97 8.75 -18.73
CA ALA A 1 15.03 8.85 -17.70
C ALA A 1 14.59 8.00 -16.51
N GLN A 2 15.26 6.89 -16.22
CA GLN A 2 14.93 6.06 -15.05
C GLN A 2 15.80 6.50 -13.88
N GLY A 3 15.22 7.32 -13.00
CA GLY A 3 15.85 7.70 -11.73
C GLY A 3 15.79 6.53 -10.76
N ARG A 4 16.77 5.61 -10.85
CA ARG A 4 17.02 4.64 -9.79
C ARG A 4 17.77 5.39 -8.69
N THR A 5 17.05 6.00 -7.75
CA THR A 5 17.67 6.34 -6.47
C THR A 5 18.19 5.02 -5.89
N GLY A 6 19.49 4.98 -5.56
CA GLY A 6 20.19 3.81 -5.02
C GLY A 6 19.72 3.40 -3.63
N MET A 7 18.43 3.50 -3.35
CA MET A 7 17.79 2.92 -2.19
C MET A 7 17.77 1.41 -2.41
N THR A 8 18.78 0.74 -1.88
CA THR A 8 18.70 -0.69 -1.59
C THR A 8 17.33 -0.94 -0.97
N SER A 9 16.51 -1.80 -1.58
CA SER A 9 15.23 -2.20 -1.01
C SER A 9 15.50 -2.60 0.44
N ALA A 10 14.98 -1.82 1.40
CA ALA A 10 15.08 -2.19 2.80
C ALA A 10 14.65 -3.66 2.92
N PRO A 11 15.37 -4.49 3.70
CA PRO A 11 15.07 -5.90 3.81
C PRO A 11 13.57 -6.04 4.02
N LEU A 12 12.93 -6.72 3.06
CA LEU A 12 11.50 -6.98 2.96
C LEU A 12 10.88 -6.99 4.34
N LEU A 13 10.18 -5.90 4.71
CA LEU A 13 9.46 -5.71 5.98
C LEU A 13 9.83 -6.78 7.01
N ASP A 14 10.96 -6.60 7.68
CA ASP A 14 11.34 -7.45 8.80
C ASP A 14 10.09 -7.75 9.65
N ALA A 15 9.94 -8.99 10.12
CA ALA A 15 8.83 -9.40 10.98
C ALA A 15 8.58 -8.38 12.08
N SER A 16 9.67 -7.88 12.65
CA SER A 16 9.67 -6.81 13.64
C SER A 16 8.86 -5.58 13.23
N LEU A 17 8.89 -5.15 11.96
CA LEU A 17 8.20 -3.93 11.51
C LEU A 17 6.68 -4.12 11.40
N ALA A 18 6.21 -5.30 10.96
CA ALA A 18 4.76 -5.52 10.94
C ALA A 18 4.20 -5.71 12.34
N ASP A 19 4.94 -6.34 13.24
CA ASP A 19 4.52 -6.53 14.62
C ASP A 19 4.55 -5.20 15.39
N ALA A 20 5.43 -4.27 14.99
CA ALA A 20 5.52 -2.93 15.55
C ALA A 20 4.47 -1.93 15.02
N LEU A 21 3.60 -2.29 14.07
CA LEU A 21 2.55 -1.39 13.57
C LEU A 21 1.60 -0.99 14.71
N PRO A 22 1.56 0.28 15.14
CA PRO A 22 0.80 0.68 16.32
C PRO A 22 -0.63 1.13 16.00
N ALA A 23 -1.01 1.18 14.72
CA ALA A 23 -2.25 1.79 14.27
C ALA A 23 -2.84 1.04 13.05
N PRO A 24 -4.17 1.15 12.84
CA PRO A 24 -4.80 0.74 11.60
C PRO A 24 -4.07 1.35 10.40
N THR A 25 -3.86 0.56 9.34
CA THR A 25 -3.08 0.97 8.17
C THR A 25 -3.85 0.64 6.90
N LEU A 26 -4.02 1.62 6.02
CA LEU A 26 -4.53 1.42 4.67
C LEU A 26 -3.38 1.44 3.67
N ILE A 27 -3.29 0.42 2.82
CA ILE A 27 -2.39 0.37 1.66
C ILE A 27 -3.24 0.47 0.40
N VAL A 28 -2.92 1.41 -0.48
CA VAL A 28 -3.50 1.50 -1.82
C VAL A 28 -2.39 1.26 -2.83
N HIS A 29 -2.41 0.12 -3.52
CA HIS A 29 -1.34 -0.29 -4.43
C HIS A 29 -1.88 -1.34 -5.42
N GLY A 30 -1.15 -1.67 -6.48
CA GLY A 30 -1.62 -2.55 -7.54
C GLY A 30 -0.49 -3.27 -8.25
N PRO A 31 -0.80 -4.30 -9.06
CA PRO A 31 0.20 -5.12 -9.75
C PRO A 31 0.94 -4.40 -10.88
N ASP A 32 0.40 -3.29 -11.38
CA ASP A 32 0.95 -2.54 -12.51
C ASP A 32 1.98 -1.47 -12.07
N ASP A 33 2.27 -1.36 -10.77
CA ASP A 33 3.39 -0.59 -10.26
C ASP A 33 4.72 -1.31 -10.57
N THR A 34 5.46 -0.77 -11.54
CA THR A 34 6.76 -1.31 -11.97
C THR A 34 7.94 -0.70 -11.23
N ILE A 35 7.70 0.25 -10.32
CA ILE A 35 8.72 0.95 -9.52
C ILE A 35 8.77 0.40 -8.11
N ALA A 36 7.61 0.28 -7.44
CA ALA A 36 7.47 -0.35 -6.14
C ALA A 36 6.95 -1.78 -6.30
N PRO A 37 7.68 -2.81 -5.83
CA PRO A 37 7.21 -4.20 -5.96
C PRO A 37 5.87 -4.42 -5.25
N TRP A 38 4.94 -5.11 -5.92
CA TRP A 38 3.61 -5.43 -5.41
C TRP A 38 3.61 -6.43 -4.22
N GLY A 39 4.53 -7.39 -4.22
CA GLY A 39 4.61 -8.47 -3.24
C GLY A 39 4.65 -8.03 -1.77
N PRO A 40 5.53 -7.09 -1.37
CA PRO A 40 5.60 -6.55 -0.01
C PRO A 40 4.28 -6.04 0.55
N SER A 41 3.47 -5.31 -0.23
CA SER A 41 2.16 -4.82 0.21
C SER A 41 1.20 -5.96 0.53
N ARG A 42 1.18 -7.00 -0.32
CA ARG A 42 0.39 -8.21 -0.07
C ARG A 42 0.88 -8.97 1.16
N ALA A 43 2.19 -9.11 1.32
CA ALA A 43 2.77 -9.80 2.46
C ALA A 43 2.44 -9.10 3.79
N LEU A 44 2.49 -7.76 3.83
CA LEU A 44 2.13 -6.99 5.01
C LEU A 44 0.65 -7.17 5.40
N ALA A 45 -0.24 -7.03 4.43
CA ALA A 45 -1.68 -7.19 4.64
C ALA A 45 -2.04 -8.62 5.10
N ALA A 46 -1.37 -9.63 4.55
CA ALA A 46 -1.58 -11.02 4.96
C ALA A 46 -1.04 -11.32 6.38
N ARG A 47 0.01 -10.64 6.81
CA ARG A 47 0.63 -10.86 8.12
C ARG A 47 -0.12 -10.17 9.27
N ARG A 48 -0.79 -9.04 8.99
CA ARG A 48 -1.57 -8.27 9.96
C ARG A 48 -2.99 -7.96 9.46
N PRO A 49 -3.82 -8.98 9.14
CA PRO A 49 -5.17 -8.76 8.61
C PRO A 49 -6.10 -8.07 9.62
N ASP A 50 -5.72 -8.07 10.90
CA ASP A 50 -6.38 -7.36 12.00
C ASP A 50 -6.19 -5.84 11.94
N LEU A 51 -5.09 -5.35 11.35
CA LEU A 51 -4.75 -3.91 11.30
C LEU A 51 -4.59 -3.35 9.89
N VAL A 52 -4.22 -4.17 8.91
CA VAL A 52 -3.80 -3.71 7.59
C VAL A 52 -4.86 -4.06 6.56
N SER A 53 -5.44 -3.02 5.95
CA SER A 53 -6.35 -3.14 4.81
C SER A 53 -5.61 -2.85 3.52
N LEU A 54 -5.74 -3.73 2.51
CA LEU A 54 -5.15 -3.54 1.19
C LEU A 54 -6.23 -3.28 0.14
N HIS A 55 -6.24 -2.08 -0.43
CA HIS A 55 -7.03 -1.75 -1.61
C HIS A 55 -6.19 -1.96 -2.87
N SER A 56 -6.55 -2.99 -3.63
CA SER A 56 -5.86 -3.33 -4.88
C SER A 56 -6.44 -2.53 -6.04
N VAL A 57 -5.59 -1.80 -6.78
CA VAL A 57 -6.01 -0.99 -7.93
C VAL A 57 -5.33 -1.53 -9.20
N PRO A 58 -6.05 -2.23 -10.10
CA PRO A 58 -5.49 -2.65 -11.37
C PRO A 58 -5.33 -1.45 -12.32
N GLN A 59 -4.47 -1.60 -13.32
CA GLN A 59 -4.23 -0.63 -14.39
C GLN A 59 -3.75 0.74 -13.88
N ALA A 60 -3.10 0.77 -12.72
CA ALA A 60 -2.52 1.97 -12.13
C ALA A 60 -0.99 1.79 -11.98
N PRO A 61 -0.18 2.52 -12.77
CA PRO A 61 1.26 2.61 -12.55
C PRO A 61 1.62 3.25 -11.20
N HIS A 62 2.92 3.31 -10.91
CA HIS A 62 3.43 3.96 -9.70
C HIS A 62 2.80 5.35 -9.48
N ALA A 63 2.39 5.60 -8.24
CA ALA A 63 1.78 6.86 -7.81
C ALA A 63 0.53 7.29 -8.61
N SER A 64 -0.16 6.37 -9.30
CA SER A 64 -1.28 6.69 -10.20
C SER A 64 -2.61 6.07 -9.78
N MET A 65 -2.71 5.49 -8.57
CA MET A 65 -3.92 4.80 -8.09
C MET A 65 -5.13 5.73 -7.97
N TRP A 66 -4.92 6.99 -7.57
CA TRP A 66 -5.99 7.99 -7.59
C TRP A 66 -6.40 8.34 -9.02
N ASN A 67 -5.45 8.43 -9.96
CA ASN A 67 -5.76 8.77 -11.36
C ASN A 67 -6.61 7.69 -12.05
N ALA A 68 -6.46 6.43 -11.67
CA ALA A 68 -7.21 5.31 -12.27
C ALA A 68 -8.71 5.34 -11.89
N ASP A 69 -9.03 5.66 -10.63
CA ASP A 69 -10.41 5.80 -10.14
C ASP A 69 -10.46 6.75 -8.92
N PRO A 70 -10.58 8.07 -9.14
CA PRO A 70 -10.59 9.06 -8.06
C PRO A 70 -11.71 8.81 -7.04
N GLY A 71 -12.91 8.49 -7.54
CA GLY A 71 -14.09 8.32 -6.69
C GLY A 71 -13.96 7.12 -5.76
N ARG A 72 -13.47 5.99 -6.26
CA ARG A 72 -13.22 4.81 -5.43
C ARG A 72 -12.06 5.01 -4.46
N TYR A 73 -11.02 5.71 -4.89
CA TYR A 73 -9.90 6.05 -4.01
C TYR A 73 -10.39 6.87 -2.80
N GLU A 74 -11.11 7.97 -3.07
CA GLU A 74 -11.62 8.87 -2.05
C GLU A 74 -12.63 8.18 -1.13
N GLU A 75 -13.52 7.37 -1.69
CA GLU A 75 -14.46 6.57 -0.91
C GLU A 75 -13.76 5.57 0.02
N THR A 76 -12.72 4.90 -0.48
CA THR A 76 -11.91 3.96 0.31
C THR A 76 -11.22 4.69 1.46
N LEU A 77 -10.61 5.84 1.17
CA LEU A 77 -9.95 6.67 2.18
C LEU A 77 -10.95 7.16 3.24
N ARG A 78 -12.11 7.67 2.81
CA ARG A 78 -13.17 8.13 3.70
C ARG A 78 -13.67 7.03 4.63
N ARG A 79 -13.95 5.83 4.10
CA ARG A 79 -14.39 4.68 4.91
C ARG A 79 -13.35 4.24 5.92
N PHE A 80 -12.07 4.31 5.56
CA PHE A 80 -10.99 3.98 6.45
C PHE A 80 -10.85 4.99 7.60
N LEU A 81 -10.98 6.29 7.32
CA LEU A 81 -10.79 7.35 8.32
C LEU A 81 -12.02 7.57 9.22
N THR A 82 -13.24 7.34 8.71
CA THR A 82 -14.48 7.65 9.45
C THR A 82 -14.55 7.03 10.86
N PRO A 83 -14.18 5.75 11.07
CA PRO A 83 -14.18 5.13 12.40
C PRO A 83 -13.08 5.60 13.36
N LEU A 84 -12.12 6.42 12.88
CA LEU A 84 -10.95 6.86 13.63
C LEU A 84 -11.04 8.32 14.12
N MET A 85 -12.13 9.02 13.79
CA MET A 85 -12.45 10.36 14.27
C MET A 85 -13.40 10.29 15.47
#